data_AF-A0A080YVL7-F1
#
_entry.id   AF-A0A080YVL7-F1
#
_cell.length_a   1.000
_cell.length_b   1.000
_cell.length_c   1.000
_cell.angle_alpha   90.00
_cell.angle_beta   90.00
_cell.angle_gamma   90.00
#
_symmetry.space_group_name_H-M   'P 1'
#
loop_
_entity.id
_entity.type
_entity.pdbx_description
1 polymer ?
#
loop_
_entity_poly.entity_id
_entity_poly.type
_entity_poly.pdbx_seq_one_letter_code
_entity_poly.pdbx_strand_id
1 'polypeptide(L)'
;MTTSKTADEIRGVMDALKLEVIASYFEQDDDEIDPYVVCEGVSVTAFNKYVGDGEGLRIPLRFLALYDGRIVIVELPTKVHESTTTKFKSKFLRAAGNEDEVAKKGSMTARRAANPKKEADATFGPKRSTLNRTPAPAPRTITDWVTLAVEVGRSQTWASLEEAAQW
;
A
#
# COMPACT_ATOMS: atom_id res chain seq x y z
N MET A 1 31.35 1.83 2.50
CA MET A 1 30.02 2.03 1.89
C MET A 1 29.67 0.75 1.14
N THR A 2 28.69 0.01 1.61
CA THR A 2 28.10 -1.09 0.84
C THR A 2 27.29 -0.48 -0.31
N THR A 3 27.47 -1.02 -1.52
CA THR A 3 26.71 -0.62 -2.70
C THR A 3 25.23 -0.91 -2.47
N SER A 4 24.35 0.05 -2.79
CA SER A 4 22.90 -0.17 -2.68
C SER A 4 22.45 -1.23 -3.69
N LYS A 5 21.50 -2.08 -3.29
CA LYS A 5 20.88 -3.07 -4.17
C LYS A 5 20.22 -2.40 -5.37
N THR A 6 20.27 -3.07 -6.50
CA THR A 6 19.56 -2.76 -7.72
C THR A 6 18.14 -3.34 -7.71
N ALA A 7 17.29 -2.87 -8.62
CA ALA A 7 15.94 -3.41 -8.79
C ALA A 7 15.91 -4.90 -9.16
N ASP A 8 16.90 -5.37 -9.94
CA ASP A 8 16.98 -6.77 -10.37
C ASP A 8 17.43 -7.68 -9.21
N GLU A 9 18.34 -7.20 -8.36
CA GLU A 9 18.70 -7.90 -7.12
C GLU A 9 17.52 -7.99 -6.15
N ILE A 10 16.72 -6.92 -6.02
CA ILE A 10 15.48 -6.95 -5.22
C ILE A 10 14.52 -7.99 -5.77
N ARG A 11 14.31 -8.03 -7.09
CA ARG A 11 13.45 -9.04 -7.73
C ARG A 11 13.94 -10.46 -7.44
N GLY A 12 15.24 -10.71 -7.56
CA GLY A 12 15.83 -12.01 -7.22
C GLY A 12 15.58 -12.43 -5.77
N VAL A 13 15.67 -11.50 -4.81
CA VAL A 13 15.33 -11.78 -3.40
C VAL A 13 13.84 -12.12 -3.25
N MET A 14 12.97 -11.30 -3.85
CA MET A 14 11.51 -11.51 -3.77
C MET A 14 11.08 -12.84 -4.41
N ASP A 15 11.75 -13.26 -5.50
CA ASP A 15 11.50 -14.53 -6.16
C ASP A 15 11.98 -15.73 -5.33
N ALA A 16 13.02 -15.56 -4.54
CA ALA A 16 13.55 -16.58 -3.64
C ALA A 16 12.76 -16.72 -2.32
N LEU A 17 11.84 -15.80 -2.02
CA LEU A 17 11.02 -15.87 -0.81
C LEU A 17 10.16 -17.14 -0.78
N LYS A 18 10.19 -17.80 0.38
CA LYS A 18 9.32 -18.92 0.71
C LYS A 18 8.03 -18.38 1.33
N LEU A 19 6.96 -18.33 0.54
CA LEU A 19 5.69 -17.72 0.97
C LEU A 19 5.08 -18.45 2.17
N GLU A 20 5.33 -19.75 2.30
CA GLU A 20 4.94 -20.56 3.44
C GLU A 20 5.61 -20.10 4.75
N VAL A 21 6.89 -19.72 4.70
CA VAL A 21 7.61 -19.21 5.88
C VAL A 21 7.06 -17.84 6.29
N ILE A 22 6.77 -17.00 5.30
CA ILE A 22 6.18 -15.67 5.53
C ILE A 22 4.77 -15.81 6.09
N ALA A 23 3.95 -16.70 5.53
CA ALA A 23 2.61 -16.97 6.05
C ALA A 23 2.66 -17.42 7.51
N SER A 24 3.49 -18.41 7.83
CA SER A 24 3.66 -18.86 9.22
C SER A 24 4.17 -17.77 10.16
N TYR A 25 4.98 -16.83 9.67
CA TYR A 25 5.39 -15.66 10.46
C TYR A 25 4.20 -14.77 10.86
N PHE A 26 3.22 -14.56 9.97
CA PHE A 26 2.02 -13.75 10.24
C PHE A 26 0.84 -14.53 10.84
N GLU A 27 0.99 -15.85 11.05
CA GLU A 27 -0.01 -16.70 11.71
C GLU A 27 0.23 -16.87 13.22
N GLN A 28 1.22 -16.18 13.78
CA GLN A 28 1.52 -16.22 15.22
C GLN A 28 0.33 -15.66 16.03
N ASP A 29 0.10 -16.22 17.22
CA ASP A 29 -1.01 -15.85 18.13
C ASP A 29 -0.84 -14.46 18.79
N ASP A 30 -0.02 -13.57 18.21
CA ASP A 30 0.16 -12.19 18.69
C ASP A 30 -0.89 -11.27 18.06
N ASP A 31 -1.39 -10.33 18.85
CA ASP A 31 -2.32 -9.30 18.37
C ASP A 31 -1.60 -8.26 17.49
N GLU A 32 -0.28 -8.07 17.70
CA GLU A 32 0.58 -7.21 16.89
C GLU A 32 1.86 -7.94 16.47
N ILE A 33 2.15 -7.94 15.18
CA ILE A 33 3.27 -8.63 14.54
C ILE A 33 4.13 -7.58 13.83
N ASP A 34 5.43 -7.60 14.13
CA ASP A 34 6.40 -6.72 13.47
C ASP A 34 6.47 -7.01 11.95
N PRO A 35 6.89 -6.04 11.13
CA PRO A 35 7.09 -6.30 9.71
C PRO A 35 8.18 -7.34 9.45
N TYR A 36 7.94 -8.26 8.51
CA TYR A 36 8.93 -9.23 8.08
C TYR A 36 9.98 -8.56 7.19
N VAL A 37 11.24 -8.54 7.62
CA VAL A 37 12.34 -7.94 6.86
C VAL A 37 12.73 -8.84 5.69
N VAL A 38 12.59 -8.34 4.46
CA VAL A 38 12.93 -9.05 3.23
C VAL A 38 14.40 -8.89 2.91
N CYS A 39 14.89 -7.65 2.83
CA CYS A 39 16.29 -7.35 2.59
C CYS A 39 16.65 -5.91 2.94
N GLU A 40 17.94 -5.68 3.11
CA GLU A 40 18.53 -4.39 3.48
C GLU A 40 19.37 -3.78 2.35
N GLY A 41 19.81 -2.54 2.51
CA GLY A 41 20.68 -1.84 1.57
C GLY A 41 19.93 -1.30 0.33
N VAL A 42 18.64 -1.03 0.45
CA VAL A 42 17.78 -0.59 -0.64
C VAL A 42 17.59 0.93 -0.61
N SER A 43 17.96 1.61 -1.70
CA SER A 43 17.64 3.02 -1.87
C SER A 43 16.19 3.22 -2.33
N VAL A 44 15.63 4.41 -2.08
CA VAL A 44 14.31 4.82 -2.61
C VAL A 44 14.25 4.66 -4.14
N THR A 45 15.32 5.03 -4.84
CA THR A 45 15.40 4.89 -6.31
C THR A 45 15.33 3.42 -6.74
N ALA A 46 16.07 2.53 -6.07
CA ALA A 46 16.04 1.10 -6.37
C ALA A 46 14.68 0.48 -6.09
N PHE A 47 14.08 0.80 -4.94
CA PHE A 47 12.73 0.37 -4.57
C PHE A 47 11.68 0.84 -5.60
N ASN A 48 11.67 2.14 -5.92
CA ASN A 48 10.73 2.70 -6.88
C ASN A 48 10.89 2.13 -8.29
N LYS A 49 12.11 1.72 -8.67
CA LYS A 49 12.39 1.05 -9.93
C LYS A 49 11.91 -0.41 -9.92
N TYR A 50 12.13 -1.13 -8.81
CA TYR A 50 11.60 -2.49 -8.63
C TYR A 50 10.07 -2.51 -8.71
N VAL A 51 9.41 -1.60 -7.99
CA VAL A 51 7.94 -1.49 -7.92
C VAL A 51 7.32 -1.19 -9.28
N GLY A 52 8.00 -0.46 -10.17
CA GLY A 52 7.45 -0.16 -11.50
C GLY A 52 6.13 0.62 -11.42
N ASP A 53 5.10 0.20 -12.14
CA ASP A 53 3.73 0.72 -12.02
C ASP A 53 2.92 0.10 -10.87
N GLY A 54 3.46 -0.96 -10.25
CA GLY A 54 2.82 -1.74 -9.19
C GLY A 54 2.17 -3.03 -9.71
N GLU A 55 2.13 -3.25 -11.02
CA GLU A 55 1.51 -4.43 -11.62
C GLU A 55 2.47 -5.64 -11.59
N GLY A 56 1.89 -6.84 -11.41
CA GLY A 56 2.64 -8.10 -11.48
C GLY A 56 3.65 -8.33 -10.34
N LEU A 57 3.62 -7.52 -9.28
CA LEU A 57 4.41 -7.77 -8.08
C LEU A 57 3.95 -9.06 -7.41
N ARG A 58 4.90 -9.91 -7.02
CA ARG A 58 4.63 -11.15 -6.28
C ARG A 58 3.88 -10.91 -4.97
N ILE A 59 4.20 -9.81 -4.30
CA ILE A 59 3.50 -9.29 -3.14
C ILE A 59 3.02 -7.89 -3.53
N PRO A 60 1.71 -7.58 -3.49
CA PRO A 60 1.20 -6.26 -3.84
C PRO A 60 1.85 -5.15 -3.01
N LEU A 61 1.98 -3.96 -3.59
CA LEU A 61 2.71 -2.85 -2.96
C LEU A 61 2.05 -2.40 -1.64
N ARG A 62 0.73 -2.50 -1.50
CA ARG A 62 0.02 -2.20 -0.23
C ARG A 62 0.47 -3.05 0.97
N PHE A 63 1.18 -4.16 0.71
CA PHE A 63 1.75 -5.03 1.74
C PHE A 63 3.27 -4.87 1.90
N LEU A 64 3.88 -3.93 1.16
CA LEU A 64 5.31 -3.67 1.18
C LEU A 64 5.61 -2.25 1.61
N ALA A 65 6.68 -2.08 2.37
CA ALA A 65 7.22 -0.77 2.72
C ALA A 65 8.74 -0.74 2.60
N LEU A 66 9.29 0.46 2.44
CA LEU A 66 10.72 0.74 2.54
C LEU A 66 10.97 1.56 3.80
N TYR A 67 11.56 0.93 4.82
CA TYR A 67 11.93 1.58 6.08
C TYR A 67 13.43 1.52 6.31
N ASP A 68 14.04 2.69 6.43
CA ASP A 68 15.48 2.82 6.74
C ASP A 68 16.36 1.92 5.85
N GLY A 69 16.10 1.96 4.54
CA GLY A 69 16.82 1.15 3.56
C GLY A 69 16.50 -0.35 3.57
N ARG A 70 15.44 -0.77 4.26
CA ARG A 70 14.98 -2.17 4.32
C ARG A 70 13.63 -2.32 3.65
N ILE A 71 13.52 -3.27 2.72
CA ILE A 71 12.21 -3.70 2.23
C ILE A 71 11.62 -4.63 3.28
N VAL A 72 10.41 -4.34 3.70
CA VAL A 72 9.65 -5.17 4.63
C VAL A 72 8.30 -5.53 4.05
N ILE A 73 7.77 -6.68 4.48
CA ILE A 73 6.37 -7.05 4.30
C ILE A 73 5.67 -6.64 5.59
N VAL A 74 4.66 -5.77 5.49
CA VAL A 74 3.95 -5.25 6.68
C VAL A 74 2.75 -6.11 7.06
N GLU A 75 2.12 -6.76 6.07
CA GLU A 75 1.05 -7.75 6.27
C GLU A 75 0.95 -8.64 5.02
N LEU A 76 0.01 -9.59 4.99
CA LEU A 76 -0.30 -10.40 3.81
C LEU A 76 -1.74 -10.13 3.33
N PRO A 77 -2.06 -10.41 2.04
CA PRO A 77 -3.42 -10.33 1.50
C PRO A 77 -4.33 -11.43 2.07
N THR A 78 -4.65 -11.37 3.36
CA THR A 78 -5.50 -12.35 4.02
C THR A 78 -6.96 -12.12 3.65
N LYS A 79 -7.76 -13.20 3.68
CA LYS A 79 -9.22 -13.09 3.47
C LYS A 79 -9.88 -12.11 4.45
N VAL A 80 -9.35 -12.02 5.67
CA VAL A 80 -9.84 -11.11 6.70
C VAL A 80 -9.54 -9.67 6.32
N HIS A 81 -8.28 -9.35 5.97
CA HIS A 81 -7.87 -8.03 5.52
C HIS A 81 -8.73 -7.52 4.36
N GLU A 82 -8.83 -8.32 3.29
CA GLU A 82 -9.60 -7.95 2.10
C GLU A 82 -11.10 -7.75 2.38
N SER A 83 -11.66 -8.58 3.26
CA SER A 83 -13.05 -8.48 3.70
C SER A 83 -13.28 -7.22 4.53
N THR A 84 -12.36 -6.90 5.45
CA THR A 84 -12.42 -5.68 6.27
C THR A 84 -12.35 -4.43 5.39
N THR A 85 -11.37 -4.35 4.48
CA THR A 85 -11.23 -3.26 3.51
C THR A 85 -12.48 -3.12 2.64
N THR A 86 -13.07 -4.22 2.18
CA THR A 86 -14.30 -4.20 1.40
C THR A 86 -15.51 -3.71 2.19
N LYS A 87 -15.66 -4.17 3.44
CA LYS A 87 -16.74 -3.72 4.34
C LYS A 87 -16.59 -2.25 4.70
N PHE A 88 -15.37 -1.81 5.01
CA PHE A 88 -15.07 -0.41 5.28
C PHE A 88 -15.50 0.47 4.11
N LYS A 89 -15.10 0.12 2.88
CA LYS A 89 -15.49 0.87 1.68
C LYS A 89 -17.00 1.08 1.53
N SER A 90 -17.79 0.09 1.87
CA SER A 90 -19.25 0.18 1.78
C SER A 90 -19.88 0.91 2.97
N LYS A 91 -19.38 0.70 4.19
CA LYS A 91 -19.90 1.35 5.40
C LYS A 91 -19.55 2.83 5.46
N PHE A 92 -18.34 3.21 5.04
CA PHE A 92 -17.89 4.59 4.99
C PHE A 92 -18.81 5.45 4.11
N LEU A 93 -19.05 5.03 2.86
CA LEU A 93 -19.91 5.80 1.95
C LEU A 93 -21.34 5.93 2.46
N ARG A 94 -21.89 4.85 3.03
CA ARG A 94 -23.22 4.86 3.63
C ARG A 94 -23.32 5.82 4.80
N ALA A 95 -22.33 5.79 5.70
CA ALA A 95 -22.30 6.65 6.87
C ALA A 95 -22.10 8.13 6.49
N ALA A 96 -21.30 8.41 5.45
CA ALA A 96 -21.08 9.75 4.95
C ALA A 96 -22.29 10.35 4.21
N GLY A 97 -23.31 9.53 3.89
CA GLY A 97 -24.46 9.97 3.08
C GLY A 97 -24.10 10.36 1.64
N ASN A 98 -22.90 9.97 1.18
CA ASN A 98 -22.28 10.46 -0.06
C ASN A 98 -22.07 9.34 -1.08
N GLU A 99 -22.88 8.28 -1.03
CA GLU A 99 -22.78 7.14 -1.95
C GLU A 99 -22.88 7.58 -3.42
N ASP A 100 -23.66 8.62 -3.70
CA ASP A 100 -23.86 9.17 -5.03
C ASP A 100 -22.79 10.19 -5.46
N GLU A 101 -22.02 10.74 -4.52
CA GLU A 101 -21.07 11.84 -4.77
C GLU A 101 -19.60 11.40 -4.75
N VAL A 102 -19.27 10.30 -4.06
CA VAL A 102 -17.89 9.83 -3.90
C VAL A 102 -17.68 8.50 -4.63
N ALA A 103 -16.61 8.40 -5.42
CA ALA A 103 -16.19 7.19 -6.10
C ALA A 103 -15.28 6.35 -5.20
N LYS A 104 -15.53 5.04 -5.15
CA LYS A 104 -14.52 4.05 -4.73
C LYS A 104 -13.48 3.93 -5.85
N LYS A 105 -12.21 4.10 -5.54
CA LYS A 105 -11.11 4.05 -6.51
C LYS A 105 -10.27 2.77 -6.40
N GLY A 106 -10.44 2.01 -5.33
CA GLY A 106 -9.70 0.77 -5.09
C GLY A 106 -8.30 1.03 -4.52
N SER A 107 -7.39 0.08 -4.69
CA SER A 107 -5.98 0.30 -4.41
C SER A 107 -5.33 1.05 -5.58
N MET A 108 -4.45 2.00 -5.29
CA MET A 108 -3.79 2.83 -6.31
C MET A 108 -2.35 3.09 -5.90
N THR A 109 -1.40 2.79 -6.79
CA THR A 109 0.00 3.14 -6.62
C THR A 109 0.18 4.66 -6.73
N ALA A 110 0.50 5.31 -5.61
CA ALA A 110 0.90 6.70 -5.60
C ALA A 110 2.40 6.86 -5.85
N ARG A 111 2.70 7.72 -6.82
CA ARG A 111 4.05 8.21 -7.09
C ARG A 111 4.30 9.43 -6.21
N ARG A 112 5.32 9.35 -5.36
CA ARG A 112 5.70 10.39 -4.40
C ARG A 112 7.10 10.91 -4.75
N ALA A 113 7.24 12.22 -4.93
CA ALA A 113 8.52 12.81 -5.34
C ALA A 113 9.57 12.58 -4.24
N ALA A 114 10.74 12.06 -4.63
CA ALA A 114 11.85 11.70 -3.73
C ALA A 114 11.53 10.68 -2.61
N ASN A 115 10.32 10.11 -2.60
CA ASN A 115 9.84 9.21 -1.56
C ASN A 115 9.52 7.82 -2.14
N PRO A 116 9.45 6.77 -1.29
CA PRO A 116 8.99 5.46 -1.72
C PRO A 116 7.57 5.54 -2.31
N LYS A 117 7.35 4.82 -3.41
CA LYS A 117 6.01 4.54 -3.93
C LYS A 117 5.20 3.82 -2.86
N LYS A 118 3.91 4.09 -2.82
CA LYS A 118 2.98 3.53 -1.84
C LYS A 118 1.68 3.16 -2.51
N GLU A 119 0.97 2.19 -1.98
CA GLU A 119 -0.35 1.80 -2.44
C GLU A 119 -1.25 1.67 -1.21
N ALA A 120 -2.41 2.33 -1.22
CA ALA A 120 -3.36 2.25 -0.12
C ALA A 120 -4.24 1.00 -0.27
N ASP A 121 -4.78 0.49 0.84
CA ASP A 121 -5.79 -0.57 0.81
C ASP A 121 -7.09 -0.15 0.12
N ALA A 122 -7.50 1.09 0.35
CA ALA A 122 -8.63 1.68 -0.32
C ALA A 122 -8.45 3.18 -0.52
N THR A 123 -8.87 3.66 -1.69
CA THR A 123 -8.90 5.09 -1.99
C THR A 123 -10.29 5.53 -2.42
N PHE A 124 -10.57 6.81 -2.17
CA PHE A 124 -11.79 7.49 -2.55
C PHE A 124 -11.45 8.84 -3.16
N GLY A 125 -12.32 9.28 -4.06
CA GLY A 125 -12.22 10.58 -4.70
C GLY A 125 -13.55 10.99 -5.31
N PRO A 126 -13.63 12.21 -5.85
CA PRO A 126 -14.86 12.69 -6.46
C PRO A 126 -15.18 11.93 -7.75
N LYS A 127 -16.48 11.79 -8.04
CA LYS A 127 -16.98 11.30 -9.34
C LYS A 127 -16.87 12.41 -10.38
N ARG A 128 -16.93 12.03 -11.66
CA ARG A 128 -17.09 13.00 -12.76
C ARG A 128 -18.40 13.79 -12.68
N SER A 129 -19.42 13.23 -12.05
CA SER A 129 -20.73 13.86 -11.84
C SER A 129 -20.83 14.73 -10.58
N THR A 130 -19.86 14.67 -9.66
CA THR A 130 -19.93 15.39 -8.38
C THR A 130 -20.11 16.89 -8.60
N LEU A 131 -21.18 17.46 -8.04
CA LEU A 131 -21.49 18.89 -8.13
C LEU A 131 -20.44 19.73 -7.36
N ASN A 132 -20.09 20.90 -7.88
CA ASN A 132 -19.09 21.81 -7.30
C ASN A 132 -17.72 21.17 -6.99
N ARG A 133 -17.38 20.10 -7.71
CA ARG A 133 -16.09 19.44 -7.60
C ARG A 133 -14.95 20.42 -7.96
N THR A 134 -13.94 20.51 -7.10
CA THR A 134 -12.67 21.22 -7.40
C THR A 134 -12.03 20.64 -8.66
N PRO A 135 -11.34 21.41 -9.52
CA PRO A 135 -10.61 20.81 -10.64
C PRO A 135 -9.62 19.75 -10.16
N ALA A 136 -9.46 18.66 -10.93
CA ALA A 136 -8.45 17.67 -10.61
C ALA A 136 -7.06 18.34 -10.63
N PRO A 137 -6.15 18.05 -9.68
CA PRO A 137 -4.83 18.65 -9.66
C PRO A 137 -4.07 18.28 -10.93
N ALA A 138 -3.63 19.27 -11.72
CA ALA A 138 -2.81 18.99 -12.90
C ALA A 138 -1.50 18.28 -12.50
N PRO A 139 -1.01 17.29 -13.26
CA PRO A 139 -1.52 16.79 -14.54
C PRO A 139 -2.53 15.62 -14.41
N ARG A 140 -3.05 15.34 -13.21
CA ARG A 140 -3.87 14.16 -12.92
C ARG A 140 -5.28 14.30 -13.50
N THR A 141 -5.86 13.16 -13.85
CA THR A 141 -7.27 13.12 -14.26
C THR A 141 -8.18 12.94 -13.03
N ILE A 142 -9.49 13.09 -13.23
CA ILE A 142 -10.48 12.74 -12.20
C ILE A 142 -10.38 11.27 -11.77
N THR A 143 -9.87 10.39 -12.64
CA THR A 143 -9.67 8.97 -12.32
C THR A 143 -8.64 8.82 -11.22
N ASP A 144 -7.53 9.55 -11.32
CA ASP A 144 -6.35 9.44 -10.43
C ASP A 144 -6.43 10.37 -9.21
N TRP A 145 -7.53 11.11 -9.08
CA TRP A 145 -7.70 12.04 -7.98
C TRP A 145 -8.25 11.32 -6.75
N VAL A 146 -7.34 11.12 -5.79
CA VAL A 146 -7.63 10.59 -4.46
C VAL A 146 -7.73 11.76 -3.47
N THR A 147 -8.80 11.78 -2.68
CA THR A 147 -9.03 12.73 -1.58
C THR A 147 -9.02 12.05 -0.21
N LEU A 148 -9.16 10.73 -0.18
CA LEU A 148 -9.04 9.92 1.02
C LEU A 148 -8.34 8.61 0.66
N ALA A 149 -7.22 8.33 1.33
CA ALA A 149 -6.58 7.03 1.35
C ALA A 149 -6.85 6.37 2.71
N VAL A 150 -7.01 5.05 2.70
CA VAL A 150 -7.32 4.24 3.88
C VAL A 150 -6.35 3.09 3.91
N GLU A 151 -5.76 2.90 5.08
CA GLU A 151 -4.97 1.74 5.45
C GLU A 151 -5.73 0.98 6.53
N VAL A 152 -5.70 -0.34 6.46
CA VAL A 152 -6.32 -1.23 7.42
C VAL A 152 -5.24 -2.14 7.98
N GLY A 153 -5.01 -2.14 9.29
CA GLY A 153 -4.17 -3.14 9.92
C GLY A 153 -5.00 -4.25 10.54
N ARG A 154 -4.63 -5.51 10.31
CA ARG A 154 -5.16 -6.63 11.09
C ARG A 154 -4.21 -7.08 12.19
N SER A 155 -2.94 -7.24 11.85
CA SER A 155 -1.88 -7.69 12.76
C SER A 155 -0.69 -6.74 12.77
N GLN A 156 -0.72 -5.65 12.02
CA GLN A 156 0.33 -4.65 12.05
C GLN A 156 0.43 -3.98 13.41
N THR A 157 1.66 -3.74 13.88
CA THR A 157 1.89 -2.88 15.03
C THR A 157 1.34 -1.47 14.81
N TRP A 158 0.96 -0.78 15.89
CA TRP A 158 0.47 0.60 15.79
C TRP A 158 1.48 1.52 15.09
N ALA A 159 2.77 1.39 15.40
CA ALA A 159 3.84 2.15 14.73
C ALA A 159 3.88 1.90 13.22
N SER A 160 3.68 0.65 12.78
CA SER A 160 3.58 0.32 11.36
C SER A 160 2.38 0.99 10.69
N LEU A 161 1.28 1.15 11.41
CA LEU A 161 0.08 1.86 10.93
C LEU A 161 0.27 3.36 10.87
N GLU A 162 0.96 3.97 11.84
CA GLU A 162 1.31 5.39 11.81
C GLU A 162 2.17 5.71 10.59
N GLU A 163 3.17 4.88 10.30
CA GLU A 163 4.00 4.99 9.10
C GLU A 163 3.19 4.74 7.81
N ALA A 164 2.27 3.77 7.82
CA ALA A 164 1.33 3.54 6.73
C ALA A 164 0.36 4.74 6.53
N ALA A 165 0.08 5.54 7.55
CA ALA A 165 -0.75 6.74 7.41
C ALA A 165 0.01 7.96 6.84
N GLN A 166 1.34 7.93 6.73
CA GLN A 166 2.13 9.03 6.18
C GLN A 166 2.07 9.04 4.63
N TRP A 167 1.20 9.89 4.08
CA TRP A 167 0.93 10.03 2.64
C TRP A 167 1.55 11.30 2.04
#